data_AF-A0A077JIZ3-F1
#
_entry.id   AF-A0A077JIZ3-F1
#
_cell.length_a   1.000
_cell.length_b   1.000
_cell.length_c   1.000
_cell.angle_alpha   90.00
_cell.angle_beta   90.00
_cell.angle_gamma   90.00
#
_symmetry.space_group_name_H-M   'P 1'
#
loop_
_entity.id
_entity.type
_entity.pdbx_description
1 polymer ?
#
loop_
_entity_poly.entity_id
_entity_poly.type
_entity_poly.pdbx_seq_one_letter_code
_entity_poly.pdbx_strand_id
1 'polypeptide(L)'
;MKRTNSQAKKIQEITGLEPRHFADLVRTAQLIFDPTGGVSGMRLEVDWSYFGISENVAENLKEFGQKYQYASPHVAVDVVWEQLIPETRSWVIENKENLWKIEEAFPALDED
;
A
#
# COMPACT_ATOMS: atom_id res chain seq x y z
N MET A 1 3.32 25.54 11.15
CA MET A 1 2.55 24.27 11.07
C MET A 1 3.26 23.22 11.91
N LYS A 2 2.57 22.58 12.88
CA LYS A 2 3.14 21.62 13.85
C LYS A 2 2.26 20.35 14.04
N ARG A 3 1.19 20.20 13.26
CA ARG A 3 0.12 19.19 13.50
C ARG A 3 0.39 17.81 12.88
N THR A 4 1.15 17.75 11.78
CA THR A 4 1.44 16.50 11.04
C THR A 4 2.26 15.52 11.88
N ASN A 5 3.28 16.00 12.59
CA ASN A 5 4.17 15.15 13.38
C ASN A 5 3.46 14.52 14.60
N SER A 6 2.49 15.21 15.21
CA SER A 6 1.71 14.67 16.33
C SER A 6 0.74 13.57 15.91
N GLN A 7 0.13 13.69 14.73
CA GLN A 7 -0.85 12.71 14.24
C GLN A 7 -0.18 11.43 13.77
N ALA A 8 0.91 11.56 13.00
CA ALA A 8 1.73 10.42 12.59
C ALA A 8 2.23 9.61 13.80
N LYS A 9 2.69 10.29 14.86
CA LYS A 9 3.13 9.63 16.09
C LYS A 9 2.00 8.86 16.79
N LYS A 10 0.82 9.47 16.89
CA LYS A 10 -0.36 8.83 17.51
C LYS A 10 -0.81 7.58 16.72
N ILE A 11 -0.79 7.64 15.39
CA ILE A 11 -1.11 6.48 14.54
C ILE A 11 -0.13 5.34 14.85
N GLN A 12 1.17 5.62 14.85
CA GLN A 12 2.21 4.61 15.13
C GLN A 12 2.04 4.00 16.54
N GLU A 13 1.79 4.82 17.56
CA GLU A 13 1.59 4.34 18.94
C GLU A 13 0.36 3.44 19.09
N ILE A 14 -0.75 3.74 18.41
CA ILE A 14 -1.99 2.96 18.52
C ILE A 14 -1.93 1.66 17.71
N THR A 15 -1.32 1.71 16.53
CA THR A 15 -1.37 0.61 15.55
C THR A 15 -0.12 -0.27 15.59
N GLY A 16 0.97 0.22 16.18
CA GLY A 16 2.29 -0.39 16.07
C GLY A 16 2.81 -0.42 14.63
N LEU A 17 2.27 0.42 13.73
CA LEU A 17 2.85 0.62 12.41
C LEU A 17 4.06 1.55 12.53
N GLU A 18 5.00 1.40 11.60
CA GLU A 18 6.24 2.17 11.52
C GLU A 18 6.31 2.75 10.10
N PRO A 19 7.10 3.82 9.86
CA PRO A 19 7.21 4.43 8.54
C PRO A 19 7.52 3.43 7.42
N ARG A 20 8.31 2.39 7.70
CA ARG A 20 8.60 1.30 6.74
C ARG A 20 7.34 0.57 6.27
N HIS A 21 6.40 0.27 7.18
CA HIS A 21 5.15 -0.42 6.84
C HIS A 21 4.27 0.42 5.91
N PHE A 22 4.34 1.76 6.04
CA PHE A 22 3.65 2.66 5.11
C PHE A 22 4.32 2.69 3.74
N ALA A 23 5.66 2.66 3.68
CA ALA A 23 6.38 2.55 2.42
C ALA A 23 6.04 1.24 1.68
N ASP A 24 6.05 0.12 2.40
CA ASP A 24 5.68 -1.20 1.84
C ASP A 24 4.22 -1.24 1.40
N LEU A 25 3.32 -0.55 2.12
CA LEU A 25 1.93 -0.39 1.70
C LEU A 25 1.81 0.40 0.39
N VAL A 26 2.58 1.49 0.22
CA VAL A 26 2.56 2.25 -1.04
C VAL A 26 3.01 1.36 -2.20
N ARG A 27 4.10 0.60 -2.04
CA ARG A 27 4.58 -0.34 -3.07
C ARG A 27 3.56 -1.43 -3.37
N THR A 28 2.99 -2.03 -2.32
CA THR A 28 1.92 -3.04 -2.45
C THR A 28 0.74 -2.48 -3.25
N ALA A 29 0.32 -1.25 -2.96
CA ALA A 29 -0.78 -0.63 -3.69
C ALA A 29 -0.42 -0.32 -5.15
N GLN A 30 0.80 0.15 -5.42
CA GLN A 30 1.30 0.34 -6.79
C GLN A 30 1.26 -0.96 -7.58
N LEU A 31 1.67 -2.09 -6.98
CA LEU A 31 1.57 -3.42 -7.57
C LEU A 31 0.12 -3.88 -7.76
N ILE A 32 -0.78 -3.58 -6.82
CA ILE A 32 -2.20 -3.91 -6.98
C ILE A 32 -2.83 -3.14 -8.14
N PHE A 33 -2.40 -1.88 -8.34
CA PHE A 33 -2.82 -1.07 -9.46
C PHE A 33 -2.26 -1.57 -10.80
N ASP A 34 -0.96 -1.83 -10.86
CA ASP A 34 -0.26 -2.32 -12.03
C ASP A 34 0.64 -3.53 -11.68
N PRO A 35 0.07 -4.75 -11.66
CA PRO A 35 0.82 -5.96 -11.32
C PRO A 35 1.80 -6.38 -12.42
N THR A 36 1.83 -5.68 -13.55
CA THR A 36 2.78 -5.94 -14.64
C THR A 36 4.08 -5.18 -14.47
N GLY A 37 4.16 -4.25 -13.51
CA GLY A 37 5.34 -3.42 -13.30
C GLY A 37 5.61 -2.45 -14.46
N GLY A 38 4.56 -1.98 -15.14
CA GLY A 38 4.68 -1.04 -16.26
C GLY A 38 4.95 -1.66 -17.63
N VAL A 39 4.94 -3.00 -17.74
CA VAL A 39 5.17 -3.70 -19.03
C VAL A 39 4.02 -3.42 -20.00
N SER A 40 4.29 -2.53 -20.96
CA SER A 40 3.31 -2.10 -21.94
C SER A 40 2.75 -3.26 -22.77
N GLY A 41 1.43 -3.27 -22.97
CA GLY A 41 0.72 -4.30 -23.73
C GLY A 41 0.43 -5.60 -22.96
N MET A 42 0.89 -5.71 -21.71
CA MET A 42 0.50 -6.78 -20.82
C MET A 42 -0.67 -6.35 -19.93
N ARG A 43 -1.66 -7.21 -19.77
CA ARG A 43 -2.73 -7.04 -18.77
C ARG A 43 -2.79 -8.31 -17.95
N LEU A 44 -2.51 -8.19 -16.66
CA LEU A 44 -2.57 -9.29 -15.70
C LEU A 44 -3.77 -9.06 -14.78
N GLU A 45 -4.71 -10.00 -14.78
CA GLU A 45 -5.77 -10.06 -13.78
C GLU A 45 -5.34 -10.99 -12.66
N VAL A 46 -5.32 -10.46 -11.43
CA VAL A 46 -4.84 -11.15 -10.24
C VAL A 46 -6.02 -11.38 -9.30
N ASP A 47 -6.17 -12.62 -8.83
CA ASP A 47 -7.07 -12.93 -7.73
C ASP A 47 -6.40 -12.59 -6.39
N TRP A 48 -6.65 -11.38 -5.90
CA TRP A 48 -6.09 -10.88 -4.64
C TRP A 48 -6.60 -11.62 -3.40
N SER A 49 -7.68 -12.39 -3.51
CA SER A 49 -8.20 -13.20 -2.41
C SER A 49 -7.22 -14.30 -1.99
N TYR A 50 -6.36 -14.77 -2.91
CA TYR A 50 -5.28 -15.70 -2.61
C TYR A 50 -4.28 -15.14 -1.57
N PHE A 51 -4.11 -13.82 -1.55
CA PHE A 51 -3.27 -13.10 -0.59
C PHE A 51 -4.04 -12.64 0.65
N GLY A 52 -5.29 -13.08 0.82
CA GLY A 52 -6.16 -12.65 1.92
C GLY A 52 -6.66 -11.21 1.81
N ILE A 53 -6.62 -10.63 0.61
CA ILE A 53 -7.13 -9.27 0.34
C ILE A 53 -8.57 -9.38 -0.15
N SER A 54 -9.51 -8.80 0.60
CA SER A 54 -10.91 -8.75 0.17
C SER A 54 -11.10 -7.76 -0.98
N GLU A 55 -12.21 -7.89 -1.70
CA GLU A 55 -12.54 -7.02 -2.84
C GLU A 55 -12.51 -5.53 -2.47
N ASN A 56 -13.17 -5.13 -1.38
CA ASN A 56 -13.17 -3.73 -0.91
C ASN A 56 -11.76 -3.21 -0.61
N VAL A 57 -10.89 -4.05 -0.03
CA VAL A 57 -9.50 -3.67 0.27
C VAL A 57 -8.70 -3.55 -1.02
N ALA A 58 -8.85 -4.50 -1.96
CA ALA A 58 -8.20 -4.48 -3.25
C ALA A 58 -8.61 -3.26 -4.08
N GLU A 59 -9.90 -2.90 -4.09
CA GLU A 59 -10.41 -1.70 -4.77
C GLU A 59 -9.82 -0.42 -4.16
N ASN A 60 -9.85 -0.28 -2.83
CA ASN A 60 -9.26 0.88 -2.17
C ASN A 60 -7.74 0.98 -2.40
N LEU A 61 -7.02 -0.14 -2.38
CA LEU A 61 -5.59 -0.19 -2.67
C LEU A 61 -5.29 0.08 -4.15
N LYS A 62 -6.17 -0.31 -5.08
CA LYS A 62 -6.03 -0.02 -6.51
C LYS A 62 -6.15 1.48 -6.79
N GLU A 63 -7.16 2.13 -6.22
CA GLU A 63 -7.31 3.59 -6.34
C GLU A 63 -6.13 4.33 -5.69
N PHE A 64 -5.69 3.86 -4.53
CA PHE A 64 -4.53 4.41 -3.83
C PHE A 64 -3.24 4.23 -4.64
N GLY A 65 -3.02 3.04 -5.19
CA GLY A 65 -1.87 2.71 -6.04
C GLY A 65 -1.82 3.56 -7.30
N GLN A 66 -2.97 3.76 -7.95
CA GLN A 66 -3.07 4.67 -9.11
C GLN A 66 -2.62 6.09 -8.75
N LYS A 67 -3.11 6.61 -7.62
CA LYS A 67 -2.77 7.95 -7.15
C LYS A 67 -1.27 8.12 -6.87
N TYR A 68 -0.64 7.06 -6.37
CA TYR A 68 0.77 7.05 -6.01
C TYR A 68 1.67 6.35 -7.03
N GLN A 69 1.18 6.06 -8.24
CA GLN A 69 1.87 5.21 -9.22
C GLN A 69 3.35 5.61 -9.44
N TYR A 70 3.63 6.91 -9.52
CA TYR A 70 4.98 7.45 -9.76
C TYR A 70 5.57 8.16 -8.53
N ALA A 71 4.97 7.96 -7.35
CA ALA A 71 5.42 8.61 -6.14
C ALA A 71 6.50 7.79 -5.45
N SER A 72 7.43 8.49 -4.79
CA SER A 72 8.30 7.85 -3.80
C SER A 72 7.44 7.19 -2.71
N PRO A 73 7.78 5.97 -2.25
CA PRO A 73 7.00 5.28 -1.22
C PRO A 73 7.08 5.98 0.16
N HIS A 74 7.96 6.98 0.32
CA HIS A 74 8.12 7.77 1.55
C HIS A 74 7.07 8.89 1.69
N VAL A 75 5.80 8.55 1.51
CA VAL A 75 4.67 9.46 1.74
C VAL A 75 4.45 9.65 3.25
N ALA A 76 4.01 10.84 3.66
CA ALA A 76 3.73 11.12 5.06
C ALA A 76 2.65 10.19 5.63
N VAL A 77 2.94 9.61 6.81
CA VAL A 77 2.10 8.58 7.48
C VAL A 77 0.65 9.00 7.65
N ASP A 78 0.42 10.22 8.11
CA ASP A 78 -0.93 10.78 8.30
C ASP A 78 -1.69 10.91 6.98
N VAL A 79 -1.00 11.36 5.92
CA VAL A 79 -1.57 11.46 4.57
C VAL A 79 -1.96 10.09 4.03
N VAL A 80 -1.10 9.07 4.17
CA VAL A 80 -1.43 7.70 3.76
C VAL A 80 -2.63 7.20 4.55
N TRP A 81 -2.57 7.30 5.88
CA TRP A 81 -3.59 6.76 6.77
C TRP A 81 -4.98 7.32 6.50
N GLU A 82 -5.09 8.63 6.22
CA GLU A 82 -6.36 9.30 5.97
C GLU A 82 -7.09 8.83 4.70
N GLN A 83 -6.37 8.26 3.74
CA GLN A 83 -6.93 7.79 2.46
C GLN A 83 -7.41 6.34 2.48
N LEU A 84 -7.00 5.58 3.49
CA LEU A 84 -7.42 4.20 3.65
C LEU A 84 -8.82 4.13 4.27
N ILE A 85 -9.68 3.28 3.72
CA ILE A 85 -10.95 2.92 4.37
C ILE A 85 -10.67 2.10 5.65
N PRO A 86 -11.61 2.05 6.62
CA PRO A 86 -11.43 1.31 7.88
C PRO A 86 -11.01 -0.15 7.70
N GLU A 87 -11.56 -0.82 6.68
CA GLU A 87 -11.27 -2.20 6.32
C GLU A 87 -9.81 -2.36 5.91
N THR A 88 -9.32 -1.50 5.00
CA THR A 88 -7.92 -1.49 4.58
C THR A 88 -6.98 -1.18 5.74
N ARG A 89 -7.34 -0.24 6.63
CA ARG A 89 -6.54 0.05 7.84
C ARG A 89 -6.39 -1.17 8.72
N SER A 90 -7.48 -1.91 8.94
CA SER A 90 -7.47 -3.14 9.75
C SER A 90 -6.59 -4.20 9.08
N TRP A 91 -6.77 -4.40 7.77
CA TRP A 91 -5.97 -5.34 6.99
C TRP A 91 -4.47 -5.00 7.03
N VAL A 92 -4.07 -3.72 6.92
CA VAL A 92 -2.67 -3.30 7.00
C VAL A 92 -2.09 -3.61 8.38
N ILE A 93 -2.83 -3.36 9.46
CA ILE A 93 -2.36 -3.67 10.82
C ILE A 93 -2.08 -5.17 10.97
N GLU A 94 -2.96 -6.01 10.44
CA GLU A 94 -2.87 -7.47 10.50
C GLU A 94 -1.74 -8.03 9.62
N ASN A 95 -1.45 -7.36 8.49
CA ASN A 95 -0.52 -7.86 7.47
C ASN A 95 0.81 -7.10 7.38
N LYS A 96 1.08 -6.12 8.26
CA LYS A 96 2.25 -5.24 8.21
C LYS A 96 3.60 -5.94 8.08
N GLU A 97 3.76 -7.12 8.66
CA GLU A 97 5.01 -7.91 8.60
C GLU A 97 5.08 -8.84 7.36
N ASN A 98 4.04 -8.85 6.52
CA ASN A 98 3.88 -9.77 5.40
C ASN A 98 3.69 -9.07 4.04
N LEU A 99 3.64 -7.73 3.98
CA LEU A 99 3.43 -6.98 2.73
C LEU A 99 4.49 -7.32 1.66
N TRP A 100 5.73 -7.55 2.06
CA TRP A 100 6.83 -7.99 1.19
C TRP A 100 6.53 -9.28 0.41
N LYS A 101 5.67 -10.17 0.91
CA LYS A 101 5.30 -11.41 0.20
C LYS A 101 4.51 -11.13 -1.08
N ILE A 102 3.78 -10.02 -1.11
CA ILE A 102 3.10 -9.57 -2.31
C ILE A 102 4.16 -9.08 -3.30
N GLU A 103 5.12 -8.28 -2.86
CA GLU A 103 6.21 -7.80 -3.72
C GLU A 103 7.01 -8.94 -4.36
N GLU A 104 7.30 -10.02 -3.62
CA GLU A 104 8.00 -11.20 -4.18
C GLU A 104 7.19 -11.98 -5.24
N ALA A 105 5.87 -11.86 -5.23
CA ALA A 105 5.01 -12.59 -6.16
C ALA A 105 4.92 -11.93 -7.54
N PHE A 106 5.38 -10.68 -7.67
CA PHE A 106 5.31 -9.90 -8.90
C PHE A 106 6.70 -9.52 -9.42
N PRO A 107 6.84 -9.23 -10.73
CA PRO A 107 8.06 -8.65 -11.24
C PRO A 107 8.42 -7.37 -10.47
N ALA A 108 9.71 -7.13 -10.26
CA ALA A 108 10.14 -5.84 -9.74
C ALA A 108 9.65 -4.73 -10.68
N LEU A 109 9.08 -3.66 -10.11
CA LEU A 109 8.86 -2.42 -10.85
C LEU A 109 10.23 -1.94 -11.36
N ASP A 110 10.40 -1.87 -12.68
CA ASP A 110 11.62 -1.33 -13.28
C ASP A 110 11.68 0.16 -12.90
N GLU A 111 12.55 0.50 -11.95
CA GLU A 111 12.90 1.88 -11.62
C GLU A 111 13.92 2.40 -12.65
N ASP A 112 13.50 2.54 -13.91
CA ASP A 112 14.28 3.22 -14.95
C ASP A 112 14.17 4.75 -14.86
#